data_AF-A0A1I3M558-F1
#
_entry.id   AF-A0A1I3M558-F1
#
_cell.length_a   1.000
_cell.length_b   1.000
_cell.length_c   1.000
_cell.angle_alpha   90.00
_cell.angle_beta   90.00
_cell.angle_gamma   90.00
#
_symmetry.space_group_name_H-M   'P 1'
#
loop_
_entity.id
_entity.type
_entity.pdbx_description
1 polymer ?
#
loop_
_entity_poly.entity_id
_entity_poly.type
_entity_poly.pdbx_seq_one_letter_code
_entity_poly.pdbx_strand_id
1 'polypeptide(L)'
;MGSHNKTVDEQSASSDREWLIELISNERRRITIRALKGHDCRTPLNAVVNEIVTSEDGYGDGRHNSVRVSLKQNHIPKLVDHDIIQYDEESDTIATASNYSLAVDILDYISYRSAYSEPNDRTEVPITFESGASRSETDSRAFTFSEAASDPETDQKQRFSSSPFSLTLIVLLWAVLLTLLLTLVLSVAVFNVT
;
A
#
# COMPACT_ATOMS: atom_id res chain seq x y z
N MET A 1 6.82 24.60 40.29
CA MET A 1 5.74 24.53 39.28
C MET A 1 6.39 24.54 37.91
N GLY A 2 6.22 23.49 37.08
CA GLY A 2 6.78 23.47 35.72
C GLY A 2 7.14 22.09 35.15
N SER A 3 6.36 21.03 35.41
CA SER A 3 6.69 19.68 34.92
C SER A 3 5.56 18.97 34.16
N HIS A 4 4.53 19.70 33.69
CA HIS A 4 3.34 19.08 33.09
C HIS A 4 3.10 19.41 31.60
N ASN A 5 4.03 20.09 30.90
CA ASN A 5 3.77 20.53 29.52
C ASN A 5 4.58 19.84 28.41
N LYS A 6 5.41 18.82 28.72
CA LYS A 6 6.25 18.17 27.69
C LYS A 6 5.53 17.01 26.97
N THR A 7 4.57 16.35 27.60
CA THR A 7 3.94 15.14 27.05
C THR A 7 2.87 15.46 26.00
N VAL A 8 2.13 16.55 26.15
CA VAL A 8 1.01 16.92 25.26
C VAL A 8 1.49 17.36 23.86
N ASP A 9 2.64 18.03 23.78
CA ASP A 9 3.21 18.50 22.51
C ASP A 9 3.86 17.36 21.71
N GLU A 10 4.42 16.34 22.38
CA GLU A 10 5.02 15.17 21.71
C GLU A 10 3.96 14.16 21.23
N GLN A 11 2.86 13.97 21.97
CA GLN A 11 1.77 13.08 21.56
C GLN A 11 0.91 13.63 20.41
N SER A 12 0.67 14.94 20.36
CA SER A 12 -0.05 15.56 19.23
C SER A 12 0.78 15.47 17.94
N ALA A 13 2.07 15.81 18.01
CA ALA A 13 2.98 15.70 16.88
C ALA A 13 3.18 14.26 16.37
N SER A 14 3.06 13.24 17.23
CA SER A 14 3.11 11.84 16.80
C SER A 14 1.83 11.41 16.07
N SER A 15 0.65 11.82 16.56
CA SER A 15 -0.63 11.52 15.90
C SER A 15 -0.78 12.27 14.58
N ASP A 16 -0.28 13.51 14.51
CA ASP A 16 -0.21 14.32 13.30
C ASP A 16 0.65 13.72 12.18
N ARG A 17 1.47 12.70 12.47
CA ARG A 17 2.29 11.98 11.48
C ARG A 17 1.85 10.54 11.28
N GLU A 18 1.01 10.01 12.14
CA GLU A 18 0.54 8.63 12.11
C GLU A 18 -0.29 8.35 10.85
N TRP A 19 -1.16 9.28 10.46
CA TRP A 19 -1.92 9.19 9.21
C TRP A 19 -1.01 9.13 7.97
N LEU A 20 0.12 9.84 7.99
CA LEU A 20 1.05 9.86 6.86
C LEU A 20 1.83 8.56 6.77
N ILE A 21 2.21 7.98 7.91
CA ILE A 21 2.82 6.64 7.97
C ILE A 21 1.84 5.59 7.42
N GLU A 22 0.57 5.66 7.81
CA GLU A 22 -0.48 4.80 7.26
C GLU A 22 -0.64 5.01 5.75
N LEU A 23 -0.64 6.27 5.29
CA LEU A 23 -0.72 6.60 3.87
C LEU A 23 0.47 6.02 3.09
N ILE A 24 1.71 6.18 3.55
CA ILE A 24 2.88 5.67 2.83
C ILE A 24 3.14 4.17 3.07
N SER A 25 2.37 3.49 3.92
CA SER A 25 2.52 2.05 4.18
C SER A 25 2.30 1.16 2.94
N ASN A 26 1.59 1.66 1.93
CA ASN A 26 1.35 0.96 0.68
C ASN A 26 2.48 1.21 -0.34
N GLU A 27 3.08 0.15 -0.87
CA GLU A 27 4.22 0.25 -1.81
C GLU A 27 3.90 1.08 -3.05
N ARG A 28 2.75 0.87 -3.71
CA ARG A 28 2.40 1.63 -4.92
C ARG A 28 2.28 3.13 -4.67
N ARG A 29 1.79 3.54 -3.48
CA ARG A 29 1.79 4.96 -3.07
C ARG A 29 3.23 5.48 -2.88
N ARG A 30 4.13 4.69 -2.29
CA ARG A 30 5.55 5.07 -2.17
C ARG A 30 6.22 5.22 -3.53
N ILE A 31 6.05 4.25 -4.42
CA ILE A 31 6.61 4.30 -5.77
C ILE A 31 6.06 5.51 -6.51
N THR A 32 4.74 5.78 -6.42
CA THR A 32 4.14 6.99 -6.99
C THR A 32 4.82 8.26 -6.49
N ILE A 33 5.01 8.40 -5.17
CA ILE A 33 5.67 9.58 -4.59
C ILE A 33 7.12 9.69 -5.06
N ARG A 34 7.88 8.58 -5.10
CA ARG A 34 9.27 8.53 -5.58
C ARG A 34 9.38 8.87 -7.07
N ALA A 35 8.44 8.41 -7.89
CA ALA A 35 8.41 8.68 -9.34
C ALA A 35 8.22 10.17 -9.66
N LEU A 36 7.73 10.97 -8.70
CA LEU A 36 7.62 12.42 -8.83
C LEU A 36 8.86 13.17 -8.31
N LYS A 37 9.79 12.48 -7.64
CA LYS A 37 10.94 13.11 -6.99
C LYS A 37 11.89 13.67 -8.06
N GLY A 38 12.17 14.97 -7.99
CA GLY A 38 13.03 15.65 -8.97
C GLY A 38 12.32 16.05 -10.27
N HIS A 39 11.01 15.87 -10.36
CA HIS A 39 10.20 16.38 -11.46
C HIS A 39 9.48 17.66 -11.02
N ASP A 40 9.99 18.81 -11.47
CA ASP A 40 9.34 20.12 -11.22
C ASP A 40 8.07 20.33 -12.07
N CYS A 41 7.83 19.42 -13.03
CA CYS A 41 6.74 19.47 -13.98
C CYS A 41 5.75 18.31 -13.79
N ARG A 42 4.54 18.46 -14.35
CA ARG A 42 3.53 17.40 -14.44
C ARG A 42 4.11 16.12 -15.06
N THR A 43 3.94 15.00 -14.36
CA THR A 43 4.40 13.68 -14.78
C THR A 43 3.22 12.89 -15.37
N PRO A 44 3.35 12.31 -16.57
CA PRO A 44 2.27 11.51 -17.16
C PRO A 44 2.01 10.24 -16.33
N LEU A 45 0.74 9.89 -16.10
CA LEU A 45 0.37 8.72 -15.30
C LEU A 45 0.99 7.43 -15.84
N ASN A 46 1.12 7.30 -17.16
CA ASN A 46 1.78 6.15 -17.78
C ASN A 46 3.23 5.97 -17.33
N ALA A 47 3.98 7.05 -17.08
CA ALA A 47 5.35 6.92 -16.57
C ALA A 47 5.36 6.32 -15.16
N VAL A 48 4.44 6.75 -14.29
CA VAL A 48 4.28 6.19 -12.94
C VAL A 48 3.83 4.73 -12.98
N VAL A 49 2.92 4.38 -13.89
CA VAL A 49 2.49 2.98 -14.10
C VAL A 49 3.69 2.11 -14.50
N ASN A 50 4.52 2.58 -15.44
CA ASN A 50 5.70 1.85 -15.88
C ASN A 50 6.70 1.65 -14.75
N GLU A 51 6.92 2.66 -13.92
CA GLU A 51 7.80 2.57 -12.74
C GLU A 51 7.30 1.48 -11.76
N ILE A 52 5.99 1.47 -11.48
CA ILE A 52 5.38 0.47 -10.59
C ILE A 52 5.51 -0.94 -11.17
N VAL A 53 5.16 -1.13 -12.45
CA VAL A 53 5.26 -2.44 -13.11
C VAL A 53 6.71 -2.94 -13.09
N THR A 54 7.67 -2.05 -13.39
CA THR A 54 9.09 -2.39 -13.39
C THR A 54 9.58 -2.77 -12.00
N SER A 55 9.16 -2.03 -10.97
CA SER A 55 9.53 -2.29 -9.58
C SER A 55 8.88 -3.56 -9.01
N GLU A 56 7.69 -3.95 -9.46
CA GLU A 56 6.97 -5.13 -8.93
C GLU A 56 7.40 -6.44 -9.60
N ASP A 57 7.55 -6.45 -10.94
CA ASP A 57 7.68 -7.70 -11.71
C ASP A 57 9.09 -7.90 -12.30
N GLY A 58 9.98 -6.90 -12.25
CA GLY A 58 11.36 -6.97 -12.77
C GLY A 58 11.47 -7.05 -14.31
N TYR A 59 10.47 -7.57 -15.01
CA TYR A 59 10.33 -7.59 -16.46
C TYR A 59 8.87 -7.30 -16.83
N GLY A 60 8.62 -6.09 -17.33
CA GLY A 60 7.27 -5.58 -17.57
C GLY A 60 6.56 -6.30 -18.71
N ASP A 61 5.60 -7.17 -18.40
CA ASP A 61 4.54 -7.53 -19.33
C ASP A 61 3.20 -7.79 -18.61
N GLY A 62 2.11 -7.33 -19.22
CA GLY A 62 0.73 -7.71 -18.92
C GLY A 62 -0.03 -6.91 -17.85
N ARG A 63 0.65 -6.26 -16.90
CA ARG A 63 -0.05 -5.65 -15.74
C ARG A 63 -0.39 -4.17 -15.83
N HIS A 64 0.09 -3.44 -16.84
CA HIS A 64 -0.08 -1.98 -16.96
C HIS A 64 -1.52 -1.52 -16.77
N ASN A 65 -2.49 -2.18 -17.42
CA ASN A 65 -3.90 -1.81 -17.31
C ASN A 65 -4.44 -2.04 -15.88
N SER A 66 -4.08 -3.18 -15.26
CA SER A 66 -4.49 -3.48 -13.89
C SER A 66 -3.87 -2.51 -12.87
N VAL A 67 -2.59 -2.17 -13.03
CA VAL A 67 -1.89 -1.18 -12.20
C VAL A 67 -2.53 0.20 -12.36
N ARG A 68 -2.77 0.65 -13.61
CA ARG A 68 -3.42 1.93 -13.88
C ARG A 68 -4.80 2.01 -13.24
N VAL A 69 -5.64 0.98 -13.41
CA VAL A 69 -6.97 0.93 -12.79
C VAL A 69 -6.86 0.99 -11.27
N SER A 70 -5.95 0.20 -10.68
CA SER A 70 -5.70 0.20 -9.23
C SER A 70 -5.24 1.57 -8.73
N LEU A 71 -4.36 2.26 -9.46
CA LEU A 71 -3.93 3.63 -9.15
C LEU A 71 -5.10 4.60 -9.14
N LYS A 72 -5.87 4.67 -10.23
CA LYS A 72 -7.01 5.60 -10.35
C LYS A 72 -8.08 5.35 -9.30
N GLN A 73 -8.34 4.09 -8.95
CA GLN A 73 -9.42 3.73 -8.03
C GLN A 73 -9.03 3.84 -6.55
N ASN A 74 -7.78 3.53 -6.19
CA ASN A 74 -7.42 3.31 -4.78
C ASN A 74 -6.28 4.20 -4.28
N HIS A 75 -5.30 4.49 -5.13
CA HIS A 75 -4.06 5.12 -4.68
C HIS A 75 -4.07 6.63 -4.93
N ILE A 76 -4.43 7.06 -6.15
CA ILE A 76 -4.51 8.47 -6.52
C ILE A 76 -5.52 9.21 -5.65
N PRO A 77 -6.78 8.74 -5.47
CA PRO A 77 -7.75 9.46 -4.65
C PRO A 77 -7.22 9.71 -3.22
N LYS A 78 -6.65 8.68 -2.58
CA LYS A 78 -6.07 8.84 -1.25
C LYS A 78 -4.87 9.78 -1.20
N LEU A 79 -4.05 9.85 -2.25
CA LEU A 79 -2.93 10.80 -2.27
C LEU A 79 -3.41 12.24 -2.52
N VAL A 80 -4.50 12.41 -3.27
CA VAL A 80 -5.15 13.71 -3.51
C VAL A 80 -5.86 14.20 -2.25
N ASP A 81 -6.62 13.33 -1.56
CA ASP A 81 -7.37 13.67 -0.34
C ASP A 81 -6.47 14.23 0.79
N HIS A 82 -5.19 13.89 0.76
CA HIS A 82 -4.19 14.32 1.74
C HIS A 82 -3.22 15.40 1.20
N ASP A 83 -3.52 15.99 0.05
CA ASP A 83 -2.70 17.00 -0.63
C ASP A 83 -1.24 16.56 -0.85
N ILE A 84 -1.01 15.27 -1.11
CA ILE A 84 0.32 14.77 -1.49
C ILE A 84 0.56 14.99 -2.99
N ILE A 85 -0.47 14.78 -3.81
CA ILE A 85 -0.42 14.98 -5.26
C ILE A 85 -1.66 15.72 -5.76
N GLN A 86 -1.55 16.29 -6.95
CA GLN A 86 -2.70 16.69 -7.77
C GLN A 86 -2.78 15.75 -8.97
N TYR A 87 -3.99 15.35 -9.32
CA TYR A 87 -4.24 14.53 -10.50
C TYR A 87 -5.18 15.27 -11.44
N ASP A 88 -4.79 15.32 -12.71
CA ASP A 88 -5.56 15.91 -13.78
C ASP A 88 -6.02 14.80 -14.71
N GLU A 89 -7.34 14.57 -14.71
CA GLU A 89 -7.97 13.50 -15.47
C GLU A 89 -8.00 13.79 -16.97
N GLU A 90 -8.05 15.06 -17.37
CA GLU A 90 -8.10 15.45 -18.78
C GLU A 90 -6.76 15.20 -19.46
N SER A 91 -5.66 15.61 -18.80
CA SER A 91 -4.31 15.41 -19.33
C SER A 91 -3.66 14.08 -18.91
N ASP A 92 -4.31 13.30 -18.04
CA ASP A 92 -3.80 12.06 -17.44
C ASP A 92 -2.40 12.27 -16.79
N THR A 93 -2.25 13.39 -16.08
CA THR A 93 -0.98 13.79 -15.44
C THR A 93 -1.10 13.95 -13.93
N ILE A 94 0.03 13.77 -13.25
CA ILE A 94 0.19 13.92 -11.81
C ILE A 94 1.19 15.04 -11.54
N ALA A 95 0.88 15.92 -10.59
CA ALA A 95 1.78 16.94 -10.06
C ALA A 95 1.94 16.80 -8.54
N THR A 96 3.00 17.38 -7.99
CA THR A 96 3.19 17.48 -6.54
C THR A 96 2.23 18.50 -5.93
N ALA A 97 1.72 18.24 -4.72
CA ALA A 97 0.88 19.17 -3.96
C ALA A 97 1.60 19.68 -2.69
N SER A 98 0.90 20.43 -1.83
CA SER A 98 1.47 21.13 -0.67
C SER A 98 2.17 20.21 0.33
N ASN A 99 1.62 19.02 0.59
CA ASN A 99 2.17 18.07 1.56
C ASN A 99 3.16 17.07 0.94
N TYR A 100 3.53 17.26 -0.34
CA TYR A 100 4.45 16.35 -1.04
C TYR A 100 5.81 16.25 -0.36
N SER A 101 6.41 17.39 0.02
CA SER A 101 7.74 17.42 0.65
C SER A 101 7.76 16.64 1.97
N LEU A 102 6.69 16.76 2.77
CA LEU A 102 6.56 16.01 4.02
C LEU A 102 6.55 14.49 3.79
N ALA A 103 5.87 14.04 2.74
CA ALA A 103 5.86 12.62 2.38
C ALA A 103 7.24 12.13 1.92
N VAL A 104 7.96 12.92 1.14
CA VAL A 104 9.33 12.62 0.70
C VAL A 104 10.28 12.55 1.89
N ASP A 105 10.22 13.52 2.81
CA ASP A 105 11.08 13.56 4.00
C ASP A 105 10.91 12.32 4.87
N ILE A 106 9.66 11.87 5.07
CA ILE A 106 9.41 10.66 5.85
C ILE A 106 9.86 9.41 5.09
N LEU A 107 9.65 9.34 3.77
CA LEU A 107 10.14 8.21 2.98
C LEU A 107 11.67 8.10 3.03
N ASP A 108 12.36 9.23 2.90
CA ASP A 108 13.81 9.29 2.99
C ASP A 108 14.27 8.90 4.41
N TYR A 109 13.57 9.35 5.46
CA TYR A 109 13.84 8.94 6.85
C TYR A 109 13.67 7.43 7.07
N ILE A 110 12.58 6.83 6.59
CA ILE A 110 12.32 5.39 6.73
C ILE A 110 13.39 4.59 5.96
N SER A 111 13.71 5.01 4.73
CA SER A 111 14.75 4.38 3.91
C SER A 111 16.12 4.48 4.58
N TYR A 112 16.47 5.65 5.13
CA TYR A 112 17.70 5.85 5.89
C TYR A 112 17.74 4.95 7.14
N ARG A 113 16.65 4.91 7.92
CA ARG A 113 16.57 4.08 9.12
C ARG A 113 16.69 2.59 8.82
N SER A 114 16.12 2.13 7.70
CA SER A 114 16.26 0.74 7.25
C SER A 114 17.72 0.43 6.85
N ALA A 115 18.38 1.33 6.13
CA ALA A 115 19.77 1.15 5.67
C ALA A 115 20.81 1.21 6.81
N TYR A 116 20.49 1.92 7.90
CA TYR A 116 21.40 2.14 9.04
C TYR A 116 20.86 1.56 10.37
N SER A 117 19.96 0.58 10.31
CA SER A 117 19.63 -0.20 11.50
C SER A 117 20.83 -1.07 11.88
N GLU A 118 21.62 -0.55 12.82
CA GLU A 118 22.81 -1.16 13.41
C GLU A 118 22.62 -2.64 13.83
N PRO A 119 23.69 -3.46 13.75
CA PRO A 119 23.71 -4.84 14.21
C PRO A 119 23.61 -4.90 15.73
N ASN A 120 22.43 -5.25 16.25
CA ASN A 120 22.21 -5.79 17.59
C ASN A 120 23.06 -5.14 18.73
N ASP A 121 22.74 -3.92 19.16
CA ASP A 121 23.08 -3.46 20.52
C ASP A 121 22.05 -4.02 21.53
N ARG A 122 21.88 -5.35 21.49
CA ARG A 122 21.51 -6.08 22.70
C ARG A 122 22.84 -6.38 23.37
N THR A 123 23.22 -5.57 24.35
CA THR A 123 23.88 -6.13 25.53
C THR A 123 22.95 -7.21 26.08
N GLU A 124 23.10 -8.44 25.56
CA GLU A 124 22.59 -9.65 26.19
C GLU A 124 23.27 -9.73 27.55
N VAL A 125 22.61 -9.19 28.57
CA VAL A 125 22.85 -9.63 29.94
C VAL A 125 22.56 -11.13 29.91
N PRO A 126 23.53 -12.01 30.22
CA PRO A 126 23.26 -13.43 30.25
C PRO A 126 22.20 -13.64 31.32
N ILE A 127 21.01 -14.08 30.92
CA ILE A 127 19.99 -14.53 31.87
C ILE A 127 20.51 -15.88 32.37
N THR A 128 21.35 -15.87 33.40
CA THR A 128 21.77 -17.09 34.09
C THR A 128 20.55 -17.65 34.80
N PHE A 129 19.84 -18.55 34.11
CA PHE A 129 18.82 -19.38 34.73
C PHE A 129 19.52 -20.49 35.51
N GLU A 130 19.65 -20.30 36.83
CA GLU A 130 20.01 -21.35 37.77
C GLU A 130 18.88 -22.38 37.80
N SER A 131 18.92 -23.37 36.89
CA SER A 131 18.01 -24.52 36.92
C SER A 131 18.59 -25.60 37.82
N GLY A 132 18.21 -25.54 39.10
CA GLY A 132 18.50 -26.56 40.09
C GLY A 132 17.72 -27.85 39.86
N ALA A 133 18.48 -28.92 39.65
CA ALA A 133 18.27 -30.30 40.10
C ALA A 133 16.99 -31.10 39.73
N SER A 134 17.29 -32.22 39.06
CA SER A 134 16.75 -33.58 39.24
C SER A 134 15.33 -33.90 38.79
N ARG A 135 15.24 -34.74 37.75
CA ARG A 135 14.58 -36.06 37.84
C ARG A 135 15.07 -37.00 36.74
N SER A 136 15.46 -38.20 37.17
CA SER A 136 15.79 -39.38 36.38
C SER A 136 14.54 -39.98 35.75
N GLU A 137 14.67 -40.55 34.56
CA GLU A 137 14.39 -41.97 34.23
C GLU A 137 14.25 -42.16 32.72
N THR A 138 15.14 -43.01 32.20
CA THR A 138 14.98 -43.96 31.10
C THR A 138 13.64 -43.98 30.35
N ASP A 139 13.65 -43.73 29.04
CA ASP A 139 13.13 -44.73 28.11
C ASP A 139 13.75 -44.62 26.71
N SER A 140 14.00 -45.78 26.15
CA SER A 140 14.62 -46.00 24.86
C SER A 140 13.58 -45.85 23.76
N ARG A 141 13.94 -45.19 22.66
CA ARG A 141 13.42 -45.55 21.34
C ARG A 141 14.27 -44.94 20.23
N ALA A 142 15.01 -45.83 19.57
CA ALA A 142 15.61 -45.57 18.28
C ALA A 142 14.53 -45.10 17.29
N PHE A 143 14.79 -43.99 16.61
CA PHE A 143 14.08 -43.67 15.38
C PHE A 143 15.10 -43.33 14.31
N THR A 144 15.03 -44.12 13.25
CA THR A 144 15.90 -44.19 12.10
C THR A 144 15.87 -42.88 11.29
N PHE A 145 17.05 -42.33 11.03
CA PHE A 145 17.26 -41.27 10.04
C PHE A 145 17.12 -41.88 8.65
N SER A 146 16.09 -41.50 7.91
CA SER A 146 15.86 -41.90 6.51
C SER A 146 16.01 -40.68 5.61
N GLU A 147 17.14 -40.64 4.94
CA GLU A 147 17.47 -39.77 3.81
C GLU A 147 16.60 -40.15 2.60
N ALA A 148 15.85 -39.20 2.02
CA ALA A 148 15.31 -39.31 0.66
C ALA A 148 14.92 -37.93 0.08
N ALA A 149 15.76 -37.46 -0.85
CA ALA A 149 15.49 -36.77 -2.12
C ALA A 149 14.17 -35.98 -2.35
N SER A 150 14.36 -34.71 -2.74
CA SER A 150 13.81 -34.01 -3.92
C SER A 150 12.40 -34.35 -4.44
N ASP A 151 11.45 -33.40 -4.37
CA ASP A 151 10.87 -32.65 -5.51
C ASP A 151 9.87 -31.56 -5.02
N PRO A 152 9.81 -30.35 -5.61
CA PRO A 152 8.87 -29.31 -5.19
C PRO A 152 7.58 -29.31 -6.04
N GLU A 153 6.49 -29.86 -5.52
CA GLU A 153 5.15 -29.63 -6.08
C GLU A 153 4.51 -28.36 -5.48
N THR A 154 4.46 -27.33 -6.33
CA THR A 154 3.57 -26.18 -6.24
C THR A 154 2.11 -26.58 -6.40
N ASP A 155 1.30 -26.48 -5.34
CA ASP A 155 -0.13 -26.15 -5.48
C ASP A 155 -0.66 -25.46 -4.22
N GLN A 156 -0.40 -24.15 -4.10
CA GLN A 156 -1.11 -23.30 -3.14
C GLN A 156 -2.13 -22.46 -3.90
N LYS A 157 -3.27 -23.08 -4.24
CA LYS A 157 -4.51 -22.39 -4.57
C LYS A 157 -4.92 -21.47 -3.41
N GLN A 158 -4.44 -20.23 -3.43
CA GLN A 158 -5.04 -19.17 -2.65
C GLN A 158 -6.40 -18.84 -3.27
N ARG A 159 -7.43 -19.35 -2.60
CA ARG A 159 -8.83 -18.97 -2.77
C ARG A 159 -8.96 -17.46 -2.51
N PHE A 160 -8.89 -16.65 -3.56
CA PHE A 160 -9.39 -15.28 -3.50
C PHE A 160 -10.91 -15.35 -3.39
N SER A 161 -11.39 -15.21 -2.16
CA SER A 161 -12.78 -14.95 -1.85
C SER A 161 -13.17 -13.59 -2.47
N SER A 162 -13.57 -13.59 -3.73
CA SER A 162 -14.29 -12.46 -4.33
C SER A 162 -15.65 -12.36 -3.65
N SER A 163 -15.84 -11.35 -2.81
CA SER A 163 -17.13 -11.12 -2.17
C SER A 163 -18.17 -10.79 -3.24
N PRO A 164 -19.30 -11.53 -3.32
CA PRO A 164 -20.31 -11.34 -4.37
C PRO A 164 -21.09 -10.03 -4.24
N PHE A 165 -20.90 -9.29 -3.15
CA PHE A 165 -21.64 -8.07 -2.82
C PHE A 165 -21.15 -6.83 -3.56
N SER A 166 -19.90 -6.80 -4.06
CA SER A 166 -19.35 -5.61 -4.70
C SER A 166 -19.80 -5.46 -6.16
N LEU A 167 -19.90 -6.57 -6.90
CA LEU A 167 -20.25 -6.53 -8.33
C LEU A 167 -21.75 -6.25 -8.58
N THR A 168 -22.65 -6.72 -7.72
CA THR A 168 -24.09 -6.47 -7.87
C THR A 168 -24.44 -4.99 -7.68
N LEU A 169 -23.80 -4.32 -6.72
CA LEU A 169 -23.99 -2.89 -6.47
C LEU A 169 -23.50 -2.05 -7.66
N ILE A 170 -22.35 -2.41 -8.25
CA ILE A 170 -21.82 -1.77 -9.45
C ILE A 170 -22.78 -1.96 -10.63
N VAL A 171 -23.24 -3.19 -10.89
CA VAL A 171 -24.18 -3.47 -12.00
C VAL A 171 -25.50 -2.72 -11.83
N LEU A 172 -26.04 -2.64 -10.61
CA LEU A 172 -27.27 -1.89 -10.34
C LEU A 172 -27.09 -0.38 -10.55
N LEU A 173 -25.95 0.18 -10.14
CA LEU A 173 -25.64 1.60 -10.34
C LEU A 173 -25.59 1.95 -11.84
N TRP A 174 -24.91 1.12 -12.64
CA TRP A 174 -24.86 1.29 -14.09
C TRP A 174 -26.22 1.13 -14.76
N ALA A 175 -27.06 0.19 -14.30
CA ALA A 175 -28.42 0.02 -14.82
C ALA A 175 -29.29 1.26 -14.56
N VAL A 176 -29.21 1.85 -13.37
CA VAL A 176 -29.93 3.09 -13.01
C VAL A 176 -29.43 4.29 -13.82
N LEU A 177 -28.11 4.40 -14.02
CA LEU A 177 -27.53 5.46 -14.85
C LEU A 177 -28.05 5.38 -16.30
N LEU A 178 -28.08 4.17 -16.86
CA LEU A 178 -28.53 3.94 -18.24
C LEU A 178 -30.02 4.25 -18.41
N THR A 179 -30.86 3.89 -17.43
CA THR A 179 -32.29 4.23 -17.48
C THR A 179 -32.51 5.74 -17.38
N LEU A 180 -31.80 6.45 -16.50
CA LEU A 180 -31.87 7.91 -16.40
C LEU A 180 -31.46 8.58 -17.71
N LEU A 181 -30.36 8.12 -18.33
CA LEU A 181 -29.89 8.66 -19.60
C LEU A 181 -30.91 8.44 -20.73
N LEU A 182 -31.52 7.26 -20.81
CA LEU A 182 -32.56 6.97 -21.80
C LEU A 182 -33.79 7.87 -21.61
N THR A 183 -34.24 8.06 -20.37
CA THR A 183 -35.39 8.95 -20.07
C THR A 183 -35.10 10.41 -20.44
N LEU A 184 -33.88 10.89 -20.19
CA LEU A 184 -33.44 12.23 -20.57
C LEU A 184 -33.47 12.42 -22.09
N VAL A 185 -32.92 11.46 -22.84
CA VAL A 185 -32.91 11.51 -24.32
C VAL A 185 -34.33 11.53 -24.89
N LEU A 186 -35.25 10.71 -24.37
CA LEU A 186 -36.66 10.75 -24.79
C LEU A 186 -37.31 12.10 -24.46
N SER A 187 -37.06 12.66 -23.28
CA SER A 187 -37.62 13.96 -22.88
C SER A 187 -37.15 15.09 -23.81
N VAL A 188 -35.86 15.12 -24.16
CA VAL A 188 -35.29 16.09 -25.11
C VAL A 188 -35.86 15.87 -26.52
N ALA A 189 -36.00 14.63 -26.96
CA ALA A 189 -36.57 14.31 -28.27
C ALA A 189 -38.04 14.76 -28.39
N VAL A 190 -38.86 14.53 -27.36
CA VAL A 190 -40.26 15.00 -27.34
C VAL A 190 -40.32 16.53 -27.34
N PHE A 191 -39.48 17.18 -26.53
CA PHE A 191 -39.45 18.64 -26.46
C PHE A 191 -39.02 19.30 -27.79
N ASN A 192 -38.09 18.69 -28.54
CA ASN A 192 -37.65 19.21 -29.84
C ASN A 192 -38.65 18.97 -30.99
N VAL A 193 -39.65 18.11 -30.80
CA VAL A 193 -40.65 17.77 -31.82
C VAL A 193 -41.95 18.57 -31.65
N THR A 194 -42.10 19.32 -30.56
CA THR A 194 -43.28 20.18 -30.26
C THR A 194 -42.95 21.64 -30.50
#